data_AF-A0A5P9P9P8-F1
#
_entry.id   AF-A0A5P9P9P8-F1
#
_cell.length_a   1.000
_cell.length_b   1.000
_cell.length_c   1.000
_cell.angle_alpha   90.00
_cell.angle_beta   90.00
_cell.angle_gamma   90.00
#
_symmetry.space_group_name_H-M   'P 1'
#
loop_
_entity.id
_entity.type
_entity.pdbx_description
1 polymer ?
#
loop_
_entity_poly.entity_id
_entity_poly.type
_entity_poly.pdbx_seq_one_letter_code
_entity_poly.pdbx_strand_id
1 'polypeptide(L)' 'MSIDTTIYFSQSLEFYGPVFIGETVTARCRSDEQLDGNRYRLTTRVENETEETIFDGTATVLIDELPLE' A
#
# COMPACT_ATOMS: atom_id res chain seq x y z
N MET A 1 -7.84 17.59 -17.14
CA MET A 1 -7.86 16.43 -16.23
C MET A 1 -6.40 16.03 -16.11
N SER A 2 -5.78 16.29 -14.96
CA SER A 2 -4.40 15.84 -14.71
C SER A 2 -4.41 14.32 -14.59
N ILE A 3 -3.37 13.65 -15.08
CA ILE A 3 -3.14 12.23 -14.82
C ILE A 3 -2.02 12.20 -13.79
N ASP A 4 -2.26 11.64 -12.61
CA ASP A 4 -1.25 11.58 -11.56
C ASP A 4 -0.47 10.27 -11.66
N THR A 5 0.85 10.33 -11.46
CA THR A 5 1.73 9.18 -11.32
C THR A 5 2.04 8.92 -9.86
N THR A 6 1.92 7.66 -9.47
CA THR A 6 2.35 7.18 -8.14
C THR A 6 3.75 6.58 -8.26
N ILE A 7 4.72 7.18 -7.59
CA ILE A 7 6.09 6.67 -7.46
C ILE A 7 6.22 5.97 -6.11
N TYR A 8 6.66 4.71 -6.13
CA TYR A 8 6.86 3.91 -4.92
C TYR A 8 8.26 4.15 -4.35
N PHE A 9 8.35 4.69 -3.13
CA PHE A 9 9.61 5.18 -2.56
C PHE A 9 10.25 4.17 -1.62
N SER A 10 9.47 3.65 -0.67
CA SER A 10 9.94 2.68 0.32
C SER A 10 8.80 1.84 0.88
N GLN A 11 9.13 0.65 1.39
CA GLN A 11 8.18 -0.27 2.00
C GLN A 11 8.81 -1.04 3.16
N SER A 12 8.00 -1.29 4.19
CA SER A 12 8.28 -2.22 5.29
C SER A 12 7.10 -3.17 5.45
N LEU A 13 7.37 -4.46 5.65
CA LEU A 13 6.36 -5.52 5.80
C LEU A 13 6.68 -6.37 7.02
N GLU A 14 5.64 -6.77 7.76
CA GLU A 14 5.71 -7.79 8.81
C GLU A 14 4.81 -8.95 8.45
N PHE A 15 5.38 -10.15 8.35
CA PHE A 15 4.65 -11.36 7.99
C PHE A 15 4.24 -12.13 9.24
N TYR A 16 2.95 -12.40 9.37
CA TYR A 16 2.37 -13.13 10.49
C TYR A 16 1.98 -14.57 10.13
N GLY A 17 1.78 -14.87 8.83
CA GLY A 17 1.45 -16.20 8.37
C GLY A 17 1.63 -16.41 6.86
N PRO A 18 1.55 -17.67 6.40
CA PRO A 18 1.56 -18.00 4.98
C PRO A 18 0.20 -17.72 4.31
N VAL A 19 0.20 -17.65 2.98
CA VAL A 19 -1.01 -17.80 2.14
C VAL A 19 -0.86 -19.12 1.39
N PHE A 20 -1.84 -20.00 1.50
CA PHE A 20 -1.83 -21.30 0.83
C PHE A 20 -2.45 -21.22 -0.57
N ILE A 21 -2.12 -22.20 -1.42
CA ILE A 21 -2.69 -22.30 -2.76
C ILE A 21 -4.21 -22.48 -2.65
N GLY A 22 -4.95 -21.62 -3.36
CA GLY A 22 -6.41 -21.64 -3.35
C GLY A 22 -7.05 -20.71 -2.32
N GLU A 23 -6.26 -20.06 -1.44
CA GLU A 23 -6.76 -19.03 -0.55
C GLU A 23 -6.90 -17.67 -1.26
N THR A 24 -7.94 -16.93 -0.88
CA THR A 24 -8.13 -15.53 -1.26
C THR A 24 -7.73 -14.64 -0.09
N VAL A 25 -6.96 -13.58 -0.37
CA VAL A 25 -6.65 -12.53 0.60
C VAL A 25 -7.08 -11.17 0.07
N THR A 26 -7.46 -10.29 0.98
CA THR A 26 -7.85 -8.91 0.67
C THR A 26 -6.83 -7.94 1.26
N ALA A 27 -6.24 -7.11 0.39
CA ALA A 27 -5.39 -6.01 0.81
C ALA A 27 -6.20 -4.73 1.00
N ARG A 28 -6.07 -4.12 2.17
CA ARG A 28 -6.62 -2.79 2.48
C ARG A 28 -5.45 -1.82 2.63
N CYS A 29 -5.41 -0.85 1.73
CA CYS A 29 -4.45 0.26 1.79
C CYS A 29 -5.17 1.52 2.26
N ARG A 30 -4.57 2.23 3.21
CA ARG A 30 -5.09 3.51 3.70
C ARG A 30 -3.99 4.55 3.64
N SER A 31 -4.29 5.75 3.16
CA SER A 31 -3.42 6.91 3.35
C SER A 31 -3.64 7.44 4.74
N ASP A 32 -2.65 7.26 5.62
CA ASP A 32 -2.77 7.67 7.02
C ASP A 32 -2.19 9.07 7.25
N GLU A 33 -1.20 9.47 6.44
CA GLU A 33 -0.50 10.74 6.62
C GLU A 33 -0.02 11.29 5.27
N GLN A 34 -0.23 12.59 5.06
CA GLN A 34 0.44 13.35 4.01
C GLN A 34 1.75 13.91 4.59
N LEU A 35 2.86 13.51 3.97
CA LEU A 35 4.20 13.97 4.27
C LEU A 35 4.54 15.19 3.39
N ASP A 36 5.78 15.67 3.48
CA ASP A 36 6.27 16.76 2.66
C ASP A 36 6.46 16.36 1.18
N GLY A 37 6.39 17.35 0.28
CA GLY A 37 6.68 17.17 -1.15
C GLY A 37 5.80 16.13 -1.85
N ASN A 38 4.48 16.19 -1.64
CA ASN A 38 3.48 15.28 -2.22
C ASN A 38 3.69 13.79 -1.88
N ARG A 39 4.42 13.50 -0.80
CA ARG A 39 4.60 12.15 -0.30
C ARG A 39 3.47 11.77 0.64
N TYR A 40 3.13 10.49 0.67
CA TYR A 40 2.09 9.93 1.50
C TYR A 40 2.60 8.66 2.18
N ARG A 41 2.29 8.51 3.46
CA ARG A 41 2.46 7.25 4.18
C ARG A 41 1.17 6.45 4.07
N LEU A 42 1.31 5.23 3.58
CA LEU A 42 0.23 4.26 3.49
C LEU A 42 0.44 3.17 4.52
N THR A 43 -0.61 2.76 5.23
CA THR A 43 -0.66 1.46 5.90
C THR A 43 -1.32 0.46 4.97
N THR A 44 -0.73 -0.73 4.89
CA THR A 44 -1.25 -1.87 4.17
C THR A 44 -1.52 -2.98 5.16
N ARG A 45 -2.72 -3.56 5.10
CA ARG A 45 -3.10 -4.73 5.88
C ARG A 45 -3.71 -5.77 4.95
N VAL A 46 -3.20 -6.99 5.00
CA VAL A 46 -3.68 -8.09 4.18
C VAL A 46 -4.30 -9.15 5.07
N GLU A 47 -5.56 -9.46 4.81
CA GLU A 47 -6.35 -10.40 5.60
C GLU A 47 -6.92 -11.51 4.72
N ASN A 48 -7.03 -12.72 5.26
CA ASN A 48 -7.72 -13.83 4.60
C ASN A 48 -9.25 -13.72 4.78
N GLU A 49 -9.99 -14.69 4.26
CA GLU A 49 -11.46 -14.73 4.35
C GLU A 49 -12.00 -14.89 5.78
N THR A 50 -11.16 -15.32 6.73
CA THR A 50 -11.51 -15.41 8.16
C THR A 50 -11.10 -14.17 8.95
N GLU A 51 -10.74 -13.07 8.27
CA GLU A 51 -10.29 -11.81 8.86
C GLU A 51 -8.98 -11.92 9.68
N GLU A 52 -8.21 -12.98 9.45
CA GLU A 52 -6.88 -13.13 10.04
C GLU A 52 -5.87 -12.31 9.23
N THR A 53 -5.03 -11.54 9.93
CA THR A 53 -3.97 -10.76 9.29
C THR A 53 -2.81 -11.67 8.90
N ILE A 54 -2.56 -11.76 7.60
CA ILE A 54 -1.45 -12.53 7.02
C ILE A 54 -0.16 -11.73 7.08
N PHE A 55 -0.25 -10.45 6.72
CA PHE A 55 0.84 -9.50 6.88
C PHE A 55 0.28 -8.08 6.99
N ASP A 56 1.04 -7.21 7.61
CA ASP A 56 0.83 -5.78 7.53
C ASP A 56 2.11 -5.06 7.09
N GLY A 57 2.00 -3.76 6.90
CA GLY A 57 3.15 -2.96 6.52
C GLY A 57 2.84 -1.51 6.30
N THR A 58 3.91 -0.77 6.00
CA THR A 58 3.84 0.64 5.64
C THR A 58 4.56 0.87 4.33
N ALA A 59 4.04 1.80 3.54
CA ALA A 59 4.68 2.26 2.31
C ALA A 59 4.74 3.78 2.29
N THR A 60 5.76 4.32 1.63
CA THR A 60 5.83 5.74 1.29
C THR A 60 5.75 5.86 -0.23
N VAL A 61 4.79 6.64 -0.69
CA VAL A 61 4.59 6.93 -2.11
C VAL A 61 4.66 8.43 -2.35
N LEU A 62 5.12 8.83 -3.53
CA LEU A 62 5.00 10.18 -4.05
C LEU A 62 3.88 10.17 -5.10
N ILE A 63 2.93 11.08 -4.99
CA ILE A 63 1.89 11.29 -6.02
C ILE A 63 2.21 12.61 -6.70
N ASP A 64 2.54 12.56 -7.99
CA ASP A 64 2.93 13.74 -8.75
C ASP A 64 2.17 13.82 -10.08
N GLU A 65 2.02 15.01 -10.64
CA GLU A 65 1.40 15.16 -11.96
C GLU A 65 2.29 14.52 -13.02
N LEU A 66 1.72 13.70 -13.91
CA LEU A 66 2.45 13.23 -15.07
C LEU A 66 2.86 14.43 -15.93
N PRO A 67 4.14 14.59 -16.28
CA PRO A 67 4.51 15.57 -17.28
C PRO A 67 3.81 15.19 -18.60
N LEU A 68 2.92 16.06 -19.05
CA LEU A 68 2.33 15.97 -20.39
C LEU A 68 3.44 16.30 -21.40
N GLU A 69 3.77 15.36 -22.27
CA GLU A 69 4.66 15.62 -23.42
C GLU A 69 4.04 16.60 -24.43
#